data_AF-A0AAV5G2Y5-F1
#
_entry.id   AF-A0AAV5G2Y5-F1
#
_cell.length_a   1.000
_cell.length_b   1.000
_cell.length_c   1.000
_cell.angle_alpha   90.00
_cell.angle_beta   90.00
_cell.angle_gamma   90.00
#
_symmetry.space_group_name_H-M   'P 1'
#
loop_
_entity.id
_entity.type
_entity.pdbx_description
1 polymer ?
#
loop_
_entity_poly.entity_id
_entity_poly.type
_entity_poly.pdbx_seq_one_letter_code
_entity_poly.pdbx_strand_id
1 'polypeptide(L)'
;MSTDNEIDGIKAYVPRLRIARWPKGFKSVPIEKYDGQTNPREWLQLYSTTIRSAGGDSYIMANYLPVCLEPAIRIWLTSLPEESVTSWGNLNRKLIESFQATCNQPGNHFDLTRIKQKGDEPLHDYIKRFCPKKTVIPNVLDQQIIMPSWVEFAVMI
;
A
#
# COMPACT_ATOMS: atom_id res chain seq x y z
N MET A 1 17.17 -3.43 -43.89
CA MET A 1 15.79 -3.31 -43.38
C MET A 1 15.90 -3.17 -41.87
N SER A 2 15.83 -1.94 -41.36
CA SER A 2 15.91 -1.68 -39.92
C SER A 2 14.67 -2.25 -39.23
N THR A 3 14.86 -3.18 -38.31
CA THR A 3 13.83 -3.65 -37.39
C THR A 3 13.69 -2.64 -36.25
N ASP A 4 13.33 -1.39 -36.57
CA ASP A 4 13.01 -0.35 -35.58
C ASP A 4 11.57 -0.53 -35.05
N ASN A 5 11.18 -1.77 -34.75
CA ASN A 5 9.89 -2.10 -34.16
C ASN A 5 10.04 -2.86 -32.84
N GLU A 6 11.23 -2.82 -32.23
CA GLU A 6 11.37 -3.14 -30.81
C GLU A 6 10.63 -2.04 -30.05
N ILE A 7 9.36 -2.31 -29.70
CA ILE A 7 8.51 -1.39 -28.94
C ILE A 7 9.22 -1.13 -27.61
N ASP A 8 9.89 0.02 -27.53
CA ASP A 8 10.60 0.53 -26.36
C ASP A 8 9.65 0.50 -25.15
N GLY A 9 10.06 -0.17 -24.07
CA GLY A 9 9.19 -0.44 -22.93
C GLY A 9 9.63 -1.63 -22.07
N ILE A 10 8.88 -1.88 -20.99
CA ILE A 10 9.19 -2.96 -20.05
C ILE A 10 9.01 -4.32 -20.72
N LYS A 11 10.10 -5.09 -20.84
CA LYS A 11 10.10 -6.42 -21.48
C LYS A 11 9.13 -7.41 -20.84
N ALA A 12 8.92 -7.29 -19.52
CA ALA A 12 7.94 -8.08 -18.80
C ALA A 12 6.49 -7.86 -19.27
N TYR A 13 6.19 -6.74 -19.95
CA TYR A 13 4.85 -6.45 -20.46
C TYR A 13 4.66 -7.11 -21.81
N VAL A 14 3.49 -7.72 -22.02
CA VAL A 14 3.05 -8.13 -23.36
C VAL A 14 3.04 -6.92 -24.31
N PRO A 15 3.31 -7.07 -25.61
CA PRO A 15 3.39 -5.95 -26.55
C PRO A 15 2.17 -5.02 -26.51
N ARG A 16 0.96 -5.59 -26.45
CA ARG A 16 -0.29 -4.82 -26.34
C ARG A 16 -0.38 -3.91 -25.13
N LEU A 17 0.26 -4.27 -24.02
CA LEU A 17 0.23 -3.49 -22.78
C LEU A 17 1.18 -2.29 -22.85
N ARG A 18 2.23 -2.34 -23.68
CA ARG A 18 3.20 -1.25 -23.88
C ARG A 18 2.61 -0.07 -24.67
N ILE A 19 1.51 -0.28 -25.38
CA ILE A 19 0.88 0.71 -26.28
C ILE A 19 -0.08 1.62 -25.49
N ALA A 20 0.44 2.38 -24.53
CA ALA A 20 -0.35 3.37 -23.79
C ALA A 20 -0.62 4.62 -24.63
N ARG A 21 -1.89 5.06 -24.67
CA ARG A 21 -2.29 6.32 -25.32
C ARG A 21 -2.38 7.44 -24.30
N TRP A 22 -1.30 8.19 -24.13
CA TRP A 22 -1.24 9.26 -23.14
C TRP A 22 -2.26 10.38 -23.41
N PRO A 23 -3.04 10.82 -22.41
CA PRO A 23 -3.96 11.94 -22.55
C PRO A 23 -3.19 13.23 -22.87
N LYS A 24 -3.79 14.10 -23.69
CA LYS A 24 -3.20 15.41 -23.97
C LYS A 24 -3.07 16.19 -22.66
N GLY A 25 -1.85 16.65 -22.37
CA GLY A 25 -1.57 17.40 -21.14
C GLY A 25 -1.47 16.55 -19.88
N PHE A 26 -1.29 15.22 -20.00
CA PHE A 26 -0.96 14.37 -18.86
C PHE A 26 0.34 14.87 -18.20
N LYS A 27 0.23 15.27 -16.93
CA LYS A 27 1.36 15.74 -16.13
C LYS A 27 1.76 14.68 -15.12
N SER A 28 2.99 14.79 -14.61
CA SER A 28 3.38 13.99 -13.47
C SER A 28 2.41 14.24 -12.31
N VAL A 29 1.88 13.16 -11.77
CA VAL A 29 1.00 13.21 -10.60
C VAL A 29 1.84 13.10 -9.34
N PRO A 30 1.60 13.94 -8.32
CA PRO A 30 2.34 13.92 -7.06
C PRO A 30 1.90 12.70 -6.23
N ILE A 31 2.51 11.55 -6.53
CA ILE A 31 2.32 10.30 -5.79
C ILE A 31 3.66 9.94 -5.18
N GLU A 32 3.67 9.61 -3.89
CA GLU A 32 4.86 9.09 -3.23
C GLU A 32 5.29 7.78 -3.88
N LYS A 33 6.60 7.64 -4.12
CA LYS A 33 7.13 6.43 -4.73
C LYS A 33 6.93 5.24 -3.81
N TYR A 34 6.58 4.11 -4.40
CA TYR A 34 6.46 2.87 -3.66
C TYR A 34 7.85 2.36 -3.27
N ASP A 35 8.06 2.21 -1.97
CA ASP A 35 9.32 1.81 -1.35
C ASP A 35 9.44 0.31 -1.09
N GLY A 36 8.36 -0.46 -1.27
CA GLY A 36 8.29 -1.89 -0.97
C GLY A 36 7.96 -2.23 0.49
N GLN A 37 7.81 -1.23 1.36
CA GLN A 37 7.49 -1.41 2.78
C GLN A 37 6.07 -0.96 3.12
N THR A 38 5.53 -0.01 2.37
CA THR A 38 4.13 0.42 2.48
C THR A 38 3.18 -0.71 2.09
N ASN A 39 1.95 -0.76 2.64
CA ASN A 39 0.96 -1.75 2.25
C ASN A 39 0.69 -1.68 0.73
N PRO A 40 1.02 -2.71 -0.06
CA PRO A 40 0.91 -2.65 -1.51
C PRO A 40 -0.53 -2.45 -1.98
N ARG A 41 -1.52 -2.94 -1.22
CA ARG A 41 -2.95 -2.79 -1.60
C ARG A 41 -3.41 -1.36 -1.47
N GLU A 42 -3.11 -0.71 -0.34
CA GLU A 42 -3.46 0.68 -0.07
C GLU A 42 -2.74 1.63 -1.03
N TRP A 43 -1.44 1.42 -1.23
CA TRP A 43 -0.66 2.22 -2.15
C TRP A 43 -1.18 2.10 -3.60
N LEU A 44 -1.48 0.87 -4.06
CA LEU A 44 -2.05 0.66 -5.41
C LEU A 44 -3.44 1.27 -5.58
N GLN A 45 -4.26 1.31 -4.53
CA GLN A 45 -5.57 1.97 -4.56
C GLN A 45 -5.42 3.48 -4.74
N LEU A 46 -4.54 4.12 -3.97
CA LEU A 46 -4.24 5.55 -4.11
C LEU A 46 -3.66 5.84 -5.49
N TYR A 47 -2.66 5.07 -5.91
CA TYR A 47 -2.05 5.19 -7.24
C TYR A 47 -3.09 5.11 -8.36
N SER A 48 -3.94 4.07 -8.35
CA SER A 48 -4.96 3.86 -9.40
C SER A 48 -5.99 4.99 -9.41
N THR A 49 -6.35 5.52 -8.25
CA THR A 49 -7.31 6.63 -8.12
C THR A 49 -6.72 7.90 -8.71
N THR A 50 -5.49 8.25 -8.32
CA THR A 50 -4.81 9.45 -8.79
C THR A 50 -4.59 9.44 -10.31
N ILE A 51 -4.17 8.31 -10.88
CA ILE A 51 -4.00 8.18 -12.34
C ILE A 51 -5.34 8.29 -13.07
N ARG A 52 -6.40 7.69 -12.53
CA ARG A 52 -7.74 7.78 -13.11
C ARG A 52 -8.28 9.21 -13.07
N SER A 53 -8.04 9.95 -11.99
CA SER A 53 -8.40 11.37 -11.88
C SER A 53 -7.65 12.24 -12.89
N ALA A 54 -6.46 11.83 -13.32
CA ALA A 54 -5.70 12.45 -14.41
C ALA A 54 -6.14 12.00 -15.82
N GLY A 55 -7.25 11.26 -15.93
CA GLY A 55 -7.77 10.72 -17.20
C GLY A 55 -7.08 9.45 -17.69
N GLY A 56 -6.32 8.78 -16.82
CA GLY A 56 -5.59 7.55 -17.14
C GLY A 56 -6.47 6.29 -17.10
N ASP A 57 -6.23 5.40 -18.06
CA ASP A 57 -6.81 4.06 -18.13
C ASP A 57 -5.84 2.99 -17.56
N SER A 58 -6.20 1.71 -17.67
CA SER A 58 -5.34 0.61 -17.20
C SER A 58 -4.01 0.50 -17.93
N TYR A 59 -3.92 0.93 -19.20
CA TYR A 59 -2.66 0.91 -19.96
C TYR A 59 -1.73 2.00 -19.43
N ILE A 60 -2.27 3.20 -19.22
CA ILE A 60 -1.54 4.32 -18.61
C ILE A 60 -1.09 3.94 -17.20
N MET A 61 -1.95 3.32 -16.39
CA MET A 61 -1.59 2.83 -15.06
C MET A 61 -0.40 1.87 -15.11
N ALA A 62 -0.38 0.90 -16.03
CA ALA A 62 0.74 -0.02 -16.16
C ALA A 62 2.03 0.71 -16.59
N ASN A 63 1.95 1.58 -17.60
CA ASN A 63 3.14 2.23 -18.18
C ASN A 63 3.68 3.39 -17.34
N TYR A 64 2.86 4.02 -16.50
CA TYR A 64 3.30 5.08 -15.60
C TYR A 64 3.87 4.53 -14.28
N LEU A 65 3.51 3.30 -13.89
CA LEU A 65 3.92 2.68 -12.63
C LEU A 65 5.44 2.78 -12.38
N PRO A 66 6.33 2.50 -13.34
CA PRO A 66 7.78 2.50 -13.11
C PRO A 66 8.33 3.85 -12.60
N VAL A 67 7.69 4.96 -12.98
CA VAL A 67 8.05 6.30 -12.53
C VAL A 67 7.75 6.49 -11.05
N CYS A 68 6.72 5.79 -10.55
CA CYS A 68 6.25 5.81 -9.16
C CYS A 68 6.84 4.71 -8.29
N LEU A 69 7.89 4.00 -8.74
CA LEU A 69 8.58 2.98 -7.93
C LEU A 69 9.91 3.52 -7.42
N GLU A 70 10.39 3.07 -6.26
CA GLU A 70 11.78 3.25 -5.86
C GLU A 70 12.73 2.37 -6.71
N PRO A 71 14.04 2.70 -6.84
CA PRO A 71 14.98 1.95 -7.67
C PRO A 71 14.98 0.43 -7.45
N ALA A 72 14.93 -0.01 -6.19
CA ALA A 72 14.92 -1.44 -5.86
C ALA A 72 13.67 -2.16 -6.41
N ILE A 73 12.51 -1.49 -6.37
CA ILE A 73 11.25 -2.07 -6.87
C ILE A 73 11.18 -2.02 -8.39
N ARG A 74 11.78 -1.00 -9.02
CA ARG A 74 11.96 -0.98 -10.48
C ARG A 74 12.79 -2.17 -10.96
N ILE A 75 13.86 -2.53 -10.24
CA ILE A 75 14.69 -3.69 -10.58
C ILE A 75 13.84 -4.97 -10.58
N TRP A 76 13.02 -5.17 -9.54
CA TRP A 76 12.07 -6.29 -9.48
C TRP A 76 11.17 -6.33 -10.72
N LEU A 77 10.56 -5.19 -11.09
CA LEU A 77 9.67 -5.11 -12.25
C LEU A 77 10.37 -5.51 -13.55
N THR A 78 11.63 -5.08 -13.71
CA THR A 78 12.44 -5.43 -14.89
C THR A 78 12.99 -6.86 -14.86
N SER A 79 13.07 -7.49 -13.69
CA SER A 79 13.51 -8.88 -13.55
C SER A 79 12.40 -9.92 -13.78
N LEU A 80 11.15 -9.47 -13.91
CA LEU A 80 10.05 -10.38 -14.23
C LEU A 80 10.27 -11.02 -15.60
N PRO A 81 9.83 -12.29 -15.81
CA PRO A 81 9.97 -12.95 -17.10
C PRO A 81 9.32 -12.12 -18.22
N GLU A 82 9.91 -12.19 -19.41
CA GLU A 82 9.41 -11.48 -20.58
C GLU A 82 7.95 -11.82 -20.85
N GLU A 83 7.17 -10.80 -21.20
CA GLU A 83 5.73 -10.91 -21.50
C GLU A 83 4.85 -11.55 -20.42
N SER A 84 5.36 -11.74 -19.20
CA SER A 84 4.62 -12.36 -18.10
C SER A 84 3.51 -11.48 -17.52
N VAL A 85 3.53 -10.17 -17.81
CA VAL A 85 2.54 -9.19 -17.37
C VAL A 85 1.56 -8.92 -18.51
N THR A 86 0.37 -9.51 -18.39
CA THR A 86 -0.63 -9.53 -19.46
C THR A 86 -1.68 -8.41 -19.38
N SER A 87 -1.79 -7.74 -18.22
CA SER A 87 -2.74 -6.67 -17.92
C SER A 87 -2.35 -5.91 -16.63
N TRP A 88 -2.95 -4.74 -16.41
CA TRP A 88 -2.83 -4.00 -15.14
C TRP A 88 -3.21 -4.86 -13.91
N GLY A 89 -4.32 -5.60 -13.99
CA GLY A 89 -4.72 -6.49 -12.90
C GLY A 89 -3.71 -7.62 -12.63
N ASN A 90 -3.05 -8.13 -13.68
CA ASN A 90 -1.97 -9.10 -13.53
C ASN A 90 -0.74 -8.50 -12.84
N LEU A 91 -0.35 -7.28 -13.22
CA LEU A 91 0.74 -6.54 -12.60
C LEU A 91 0.48 -6.28 -11.11
N ASN A 92 -0.72 -5.79 -10.76
CA ASN A 92 -1.11 -5.52 -9.38
C ASN A 92 -0.99 -6.77 -8.50
N ARG A 93 -1.46 -7.91 -9.01
CA ARG A 93 -1.39 -9.17 -8.28
C ARG A 93 0.06 -9.57 -8.01
N LYS A 94 0.92 -9.52 -9.04
CA LYS A 94 2.35 -9.83 -8.90
C LYS A 94 3.05 -8.91 -7.89
N LEU A 95 2.72 -7.62 -7.91
CA LEU A 95 3.28 -6.64 -6.96
C LEU A 95 2.84 -6.97 -5.53
N ILE A 96 1.54 -7.21 -5.32
CA ILE A 96 1.00 -7.59 -4.01
C ILE A 96 1.65 -8.90 -3.53
N GLU A 97 1.69 -9.94 -4.36
CA GLU A 97 2.30 -11.23 -4.01
C GLU A 97 3.79 -11.09 -3.65
N SER A 98 4.51 -10.18 -4.30
CA SER A 98 5.96 -9.98 -4.07
C SER A 98 6.24 -9.19 -2.79
N PHE A 99 5.41 -8.20 -2.45
CA PHE A 99 5.73 -7.23 -1.39
C PHE A 99 4.74 -7.22 -0.21
N GLN A 100 3.65 -7.99 -0.26
CA GLN A 100 2.70 -8.03 0.86
C GLN A 100 3.32 -8.64 2.12
N ALA A 101 4.25 -9.59 1.97
CA ALA A 101 4.97 -10.20 3.09
C ALA A 101 6.10 -9.31 3.65
N THR A 102 6.61 -8.37 2.84
CA THR A 102 7.65 -7.41 3.26
C THR A 102 7.08 -6.10 3.77
N CYS A 103 5.75 -5.94 3.71
CA CYS A 103 5.06 -4.80 4.27
C CYS A 103 5.34 -4.73 5.78
N ASN A 104 5.73 -3.55 6.26
CA ASN A 104 5.65 -3.24 7.68
C ASN A 104 4.18 -3.29 8.04
N GLN A 105 3.71 -4.40 8.60
CA GLN A 105 2.32 -4.46 9.03
C GLN A 105 2.15 -3.37 10.10
N PRO A 106 1.18 -2.46 9.95
CA PRO A 106 0.75 -1.69 11.12
C PRO A 106 0.43 -2.71 12.20
N GLY A 107 1.05 -2.55 13.38
CA GLY A 107 1.02 -3.56 14.43
C GLY A 107 -0.37 -4.18 14.56
N ASN A 108 -0.45 -5.51 14.53
CA ASN A 108 -1.73 -6.21 14.53
C ASN A 108 -2.49 -5.89 15.83
N HIS A 109 -3.80 -6.14 15.93
CA HIS A 109 -4.54 -6.03 17.20
C HIS A 109 -3.86 -6.79 18.35
N PHE A 110 -3.08 -7.84 18.05
CA PHE A 110 -2.22 -8.55 18.99
C PHE A 110 -1.09 -7.70 19.60
N ASP A 111 -0.63 -6.65 18.92
CA ASP A 111 0.33 -5.69 19.47
C ASP A 111 -0.32 -4.75 20.49
N LEU A 112 -1.65 -4.54 20.41
CA LEU A 112 -2.41 -3.83 21.44
C LEU A 112 -2.65 -4.71 22.69
N THR A 113 -2.91 -6.01 22.51
CA THR A 113 -3.13 -6.93 23.66
C THR A 113 -1.88 -7.18 24.49
N ARG A 114 -0.69 -6.88 23.96
CA ARG A 114 0.60 -6.92 24.67
C ARG A 114 0.88 -5.66 25.50
N ILE A 115 0.15 -4.58 25.28
CA ILE A 115 0.28 -3.35 26.06
C ILE A 115 -0.76 -3.40 27.17
N LYS A 116 -0.43 -4.14 28.23
CA LYS A 116 -1.16 -4.06 29.50
C LYS A 116 -0.54 -2.95 30.35
N GLN A 117 -1.37 -2.25 31.11
CA GLN A 117 -0.88 -1.35 32.16
C GLN A 117 -0.12 -2.22 33.18
N LYS A 118 1.13 -1.85 33.48
CA LYS A 118 1.89 -2.52 34.55
C LYS A 118 1.35 -2.07 35.91
N GLY A 119 1.48 -2.90 36.95
CA GLY A 119 0.87 -2.63 38.26
C GLY A 119 1.37 -1.36 38.95
N ASP A 120 2.55 -0.89 38.56
CA ASP A 120 3.26 0.29 39.05
C ASP A 120 3.27 1.46 38.03
N GLU A 121 2.64 1.30 36.87
CA GLU A 121 2.61 2.33 35.83
C GLU A 121 1.44 3.31 36.02
N PRO A 122 1.71 4.62 36.15
CA PRO A 122 0.64 5.62 36.19
C PRO A 122 -0.10 5.66 34.85
N LEU A 123 -1.42 5.85 34.92
CA LEU A 123 -2.33 5.76 33.77
C LEU A 123 -1.92 6.66 32.59
N HIS A 124 -1.36 7.84 32.88
CA HIS A 124 -0.86 8.77 31.89
C HIS A 124 0.28 8.19 31.03
N ASP A 125 1.18 7.41 31.62
CA ASP A 125 2.32 6.82 30.91
C ASP A 125 1.87 5.63 30.06
N TYR A 126 0.89 4.87 30.56
CA TYR A 126 0.19 3.86 29.77
C TYR A 126 -0.48 4.46 28.52
N ILE A 127 -1.23 5.55 28.70
CA ILE A 127 -1.91 6.26 27.60
C ILE A 127 -0.89 6.79 26.58
N LYS A 128 0.24 7.35 27.04
CA LYS A 128 1.33 7.81 26.16
C LYS A 128 1.94 6.70 25.31
N ARG A 129 2.03 5.47 25.82
CA ARG A 129 2.53 4.31 25.04
C ARG A 129 1.48 3.73 24.09
N PHE A 130 0.21 3.82 24.47
CA PHE A 130 -0.91 3.20 23.77
C PHE A 130 -1.42 4.05 22.60
N CYS A 131 -1.56 5.37 22.80
CA CYS A 131 -2.12 6.28 21.80
C CYS A 131 -1.36 6.29 20.46
N PRO A 132 -0.02 6.34 20.40
CA PRO A 132 0.70 6.33 19.13
C PRO A 132 0.51 5.03 18.33
N LYS A 133 0.29 3.90 19.02
CA LYS A 133 0.09 2.59 18.40
C LYS A 133 -1.34 2.39 17.90
N LYS A 134 -2.32 3.11 18.46
CA LYS A 134 -3.70 3.14 17.95
C LYS A 134 -3.85 3.90 16.63
N THR A 135 -3.05 4.95 16.41
CA THR A 135 -3.11 5.76 15.18
C THR A 135 -2.61 5.01 13.93
N VAL A 136 -1.90 3.90 14.14
CA VAL A 136 -1.33 3.06 13.08
C VAL A 136 -2.31 1.99 12.59
N ILE A 137 -3.40 1.74 13.31
CA ILE A 137 -4.40 0.70 12.97
C ILE A 137 -5.69 1.38 12.51
N PRO A 138 -5.99 1.45 11.20
CA PRO A 138 -7.27 1.95 10.76
C PRO A 138 -8.37 0.94 11.16
N ASN A 139 -9.37 1.44 11.87
CA ASN A 139 -10.64 0.76 12.18
C ASN A 139 -10.60 -0.29 13.30
N VAL A 140 -10.44 0.16 14.56
CA VAL A 140 -11.01 -0.57 15.71
C VAL A 140 -12.35 0.07 16.05
N LEU A 141 -13.41 -0.64 15.68
CA LEU A 141 -14.80 -0.36 16.04
C LEU A 141 -14.95 0.06 17.50
N ASP A 142 -15.72 1.11 17.73
CA ASP A 142 -16.22 1.62 19.02
C ASP A 142 -17.10 0.61 19.80
N GLN A 143 -16.97 -0.70 19.61
CA GLN A 143 -17.88 -1.70 20.18
C GLN A 143 -17.24 -2.86 20.95
N GLN A 144 -15.95 -2.80 21.32
CA GLN A 144 -15.36 -3.80 22.23
C GLN A 144 -14.53 -3.25 23.40
N ILE A 145 -14.68 -1.97 23.76
CA ILE A 145 -14.29 -1.51 25.10
C ILE A 145 -15.42 -1.84 26.07
N ILE A 146 -15.68 -3.13 26.29
CA ILE A 146 -16.32 -3.58 27.51
C ILE A 146 -15.25 -3.42 28.58
N MET A 147 -15.26 -2.29 29.29
CA MET A 147 -14.46 -2.10 30.49
C MET A 147 -14.93 -3.10 31.56
N PRO A 148 -14.17 -4.15 31.93
CA PRO A 148 -14.66 -5.15 32.88
C PRO A 148 -14.53 -4.70 34.35
N SER A 149 -14.68 -3.42 34.70
CA SER A 149 -14.35 -2.97 36.08
C SER A 149 -15.02 -1.67 36.57
N TRP A 150 -16.17 -1.25 36.02
CA TRP A 150 -16.90 -0.09 36.56
C TRP A 150 -18.39 -0.39 36.71
N VAL A 151 -18.73 -1.41 37.52
CA VAL A 151 -20.12 -1.57 37.99
C VAL A 151 -20.22 -1.84 39.51
N GLU A 152 -19.13 -1.80 40.29
CA GLU A 152 -19.23 -2.04 41.75
C GLU A 152 -18.92 -0.86 42.68
N PHE A 153 -18.64 0.36 42.18
CA PHE A 153 -18.35 1.50 43.07
C PHE A 153 -19.44 2.57 43.17
N ALA A 154 -20.65 2.33 42.65
CA ALA A 154 -21.76 3.30 42.71
C ALA A 154 -22.87 2.98 43.73
N VAL A 155 -22.62 2.13 44.74
CA VAL A 155 -23.55 1.92 45.87
C VAL A 155 -22.92 2.27 47.23
N MET A 156 -21.87 3.08 47.25
CA MET A 156 -21.32 3.55 48.53
C MET A 156 -20.77 4.98 48.48
N ILE A 157 -21.58 5.94 48.02
CA ILE A 157 -21.66 7.32 48.56
C ILE A 157 -23.11 7.82 48.40
#